data_AF-X1QNT1-F1
#
_entry.id   AF-X1QNT1-F1
#
_cell.length_a   1.000
_cell.length_b   1.000
_cell.length_c   1.000
_cell.angle_alpha   90.00
_cell.angle_beta   90.00
_cell.angle_gamma   90.00
#
_symmetry.space_group_name_H-M   'P 1'
#
loop_
_entity.id
_entity.type
_entity.pdbx_description
1 polymer ?
#
loop_
_entity_poly.entity_id
_entity_poly.type
_entity_poly.pdbx_seq_one_letter_code
_entity_poly.pdbx_strand_id
1 'polypeptide(L)' 'MDLKEEFEGNTEGHLIDMCDQLGLDHTGGREALTARLLAKATEPEPEAKPKPEPEPEPEPEPEPEPEPQPEPEPQPEPED' A
#
# COMPACT_ATOMS: atom_id res chain seq x y z
N MET A 1 25.57 -2.65 -19.96
CA MET A 1 24.86 -3.75 -19.28
C MET A 1 23.65 -4.01 -20.15
N ASP A 2 23.88 -4.69 -21.26
CA ASP A 2 22.84 -5.04 -22.20
C ASP A 2 22.05 -6.18 -21.55
N LEU A 3 20.84 -5.91 -21.06
CA LEU A 3 19.99 -6.94 -20.44
C LEU A 3 19.78 -8.16 -21.34
N LYS A 4 19.97 -8.01 -22.66
CA LYS A 4 19.94 -9.11 -23.64
C LYS A 4 21.08 -10.11 -23.43
N GLU A 5 22.29 -9.67 -23.06
CA GLU A 5 23.45 -10.55 -22.86
C GLU A 5 23.29 -11.48 -21.65
N GLU A 6 22.53 -11.08 -20.62
CA GLU A 6 22.25 -11.96 -19.47
C GLU A 6 21.34 -13.14 -19.84
N PHE A 7 20.39 -12.94 -20.75
CA PHE A 7 19.51 -14.01 -21.22
C PHE A 7 20.12 -14.87 -22.35
N GLU A 8 21.18 -14.38 -23.01
CA GLU A 8 21.95 -15.09 -24.04
C GLU A 8 22.85 -16.20 -23.48
N GLY A 9 23.08 -16.25 -22.16
CA GLY A 9 23.71 -17.39 -21.48
C GLY A 9 22.75 -18.52 -21.09
N ASN A 10 21.44 -18.24 -21.04
CA ASN A 10 20.46 -19.15 -20.45
C ASN A 10 20.00 -20.24 -21.42
N THR A 11 19.81 -21.45 -20.88
CA THR A 11 19.25 -22.56 -21.67
C THR A 11 17.79 -22.26 -22.02
N GLU A 12 17.32 -22.82 -23.14
CA GLU A 12 15.92 -22.65 -23.58
C GLU A 12 14.93 -23.09 -22.48
N GLY A 13 15.21 -24.19 -21.79
CA GLY A 13 14.40 -24.64 -20.66
C GLY A 13 14.35 -23.66 -19.49
N HIS A 14 15.45 -22.95 -19.21
CA HIS A 14 15.46 -21.92 -18.17
C HIS A 14 14.60 -20.71 -18.58
N LEU A 15 14.63 -20.33 -19.86
CA LEU A 15 13.79 -19.25 -20.38
C LEU A 15 12.30 -19.62 -20.38
N ILE A 16 11.96 -20.89 -20.64
CA ILE A 16 10.59 -21.41 -20.54
C ILE A 16 10.09 -21.33 -19.09
N ASP A 17 10.88 -21.80 -18.13
CA ASP A 17 10.53 -21.78 -16.70
C ASP A 17 10.31 -20.35 -16.18
N MET A 18 11.18 -19.42 -16.60
CA MET A 18 11.00 -18.00 -16.30
C MET A 18 9.71 -17.42 -16.90
N CYS A 19 9.35 -17.83 -18.12
CA CYS A 19 8.07 -17.42 -18.72
C CYS A 19 6.88 -18.00 -17.92
N ASP A 20 6.94 -19.26 -17.49
CA ASP A 20 5.90 -19.92 -16.70
C ASP A 20 5.69 -19.22 -15.34
N GLN A 21 6.78 -18.93 -14.62
CA GLN A 21 6.73 -18.20 -13.33
C GLN A 21 6.10 -16.80 -13.46
N LEU A 22 6.32 -16.13 -14.60
CA LEU A 22 5.77 -14.81 -14.89
C LEU A 22 4.38 -14.86 -15.54
N GLY A 23 3.85 -16.07 -15.80
CA GLY A 23 2.57 -16.26 -16.50
C GLY A 23 2.60 -15.79 -17.95
N LEU A 24 3.78 -15.77 -18.58
CA LEU A 24 3.99 -15.39 -19.96
C LEU A 24 3.92 -16.60 -20.87
N ASP A 25 3.47 -16.39 -22.10
CA ASP A 25 3.49 -17.43 -23.11
C ASP A 25 4.93 -17.92 -23.34
N HIS A 26 5.13 -19.23 -23.26
CA HIS A 26 6.39 -19.90 -23.62
C HIS A 26 6.35 -20.48 -25.04
N THR A 27 5.40 -20.04 -25.86
CA THR A 27 5.24 -20.50 -27.25
C THR A 27 6.29 -19.87 -28.16
N GLY A 28 7.02 -20.69 -28.91
CA GLY A 28 8.06 -20.26 -29.84
C GLY A 28 9.46 -20.72 -29.46
N GLY A 29 10.47 -20.23 -30.17
CA GLY A 29 11.87 -20.53 -29.87
C GLY A 29 12.48 -19.56 -28.86
N ARG A 30 13.75 -19.79 -28.53
CA ARG A 30 14.56 -18.97 -27.62
C ARG A 30 14.42 -17.45 -27.79
N GLU A 31 14.42 -16.95 -29.03
CA GLU A 31 14.30 -15.51 -29.29
C GLU A 31 12.97 -14.92 -28.81
N ALA A 32 11.87 -15.66 -28.97
CA ALA A 32 10.56 -15.21 -28.52
C ALA A 32 10.49 -15.13 -27.00
N LEU A 33 11.11 -16.09 -26.31
CA LEU A 33 11.20 -16.11 -24.84
C LEU A 33 12.03 -14.93 -24.33
N THR A 34 13.23 -14.73 -24.89
CA THR A 34 14.10 -13.60 -24.51
C THR A 34 13.43 -12.25 -24.76
N ALA A 35 12.74 -12.08 -25.89
CA ALA A 35 12.04 -10.84 -26.21
C ALA A 35 10.91 -10.54 -25.20
N ARG A 36 10.16 -11.56 -24.77
CA ARG A 36 9.09 -11.41 -23.78
C ARG A 36 9.62 -11.11 -22.38
N LEU A 37 10.66 -11.82 -21.95
CA LEU A 37 11.31 -11.57 -20.67
C LEU A 37 11.93 -10.18 -20.61
N LEU A 38 12.57 -9.74 -21.70
CA LEU A 38 13.08 -8.39 -21.82
C LEU A 38 11.93 -7.37 -21.79
N ALA A 39 10.87 -7.59 -22.57
CA ALA A 39 9.70 -6.72 -22.59
C ALA A 39 9.10 -6.58 -21.18
N LYS A 40 9.01 -7.67 -20.42
CA LYS A 40 8.53 -7.67 -19.05
C LYS A 40 9.47 -6.94 -18.09
N ALA A 41 10.78 -7.10 -18.25
CA ALA A 41 11.79 -6.41 -17.45
C ALA A 41 11.88 -4.90 -17.76
N THR A 42 11.53 -4.50 -18.99
CA THR A 42 11.50 -3.09 -19.42
C THR A 42 10.13 -2.44 -19.31
N GLU A 43 9.09 -3.22 -18.96
CA GLU A 43 7.76 -2.71 -18.72
C GLU A 43 7.85 -1.77 -17.52
N PRO A 44 7.49 -0.48 -17.67
CA PRO A 44 7.42 0.39 -16.51
C PRO A 44 6.41 -0.25 -15.55
N GLU A 45 6.83 -0.50 -14.29
CA GLU A 45 5.88 -0.89 -13.26
C GLU A 45 4.67 0.05 -13.35
N PRO A 46 3.42 -0.48 -13.30
CA PRO A 46 2.25 0.38 -13.35
C PRO A 46 2.44 1.44 -12.27
N GLU A 47 2.54 2.71 -12.69
CA GLU A 47 2.79 3.83 -11.78
C GLU A 47 1.89 3.62 -10.57
N ALA A 48 2.52 3.32 -9.43
CA ALA A 48 1.80 3.03 -8.21
C ALA A 48 0.87 4.21 -7.99
N LYS A 49 -0.45 3.98 -8.14
CA LYS A 49 -1.45 5.02 -7.95
C LYS A 49 -1.10 5.72 -6.64
N PRO A 50 -1.04 7.05 -6.60
CA PRO A 50 -0.72 7.75 -5.38
C PRO A 50 -1.63 7.20 -4.28
N LYS A 51 -1.01 6.76 -3.17
CA LYS A 51 -1.76 6.29 -2.01
C LYS A 51 -2.81 7.36 -1.69
N PRO A 52 -4.07 6.98 -1.43
CA PRO A 52 -5.06 7.95 -0.96
C PRO A 52 -4.46 8.68 0.24
N GLU A 53 -4.54 10.01 0.24
CA GLU A 53 -4.11 10.81 1.38
C GLU A 53 -4.87 10.34 2.63
N PRO A 54 -4.20 10.33 3.80
CA PRO A 54 -4.88 10.00 5.05
C PRO A 54 -6.05 10.97 5.24
N GLU A 55 -7.23 10.44 5.58
CA GLU A 55 -8.37 11.27 5.93
C GLU A 55 -8.01 12.17 7.13
N PRO A 56 -8.51 13.42 7.16
CA PRO A 56 -8.30 14.31 8.29
C PRO A 56 -8.88 13.68 9.56
N GLU A 57 -8.11 13.72 10.66
CA GLU A 57 -8.59 13.24 11.95
C GLU A 57 -9.84 14.02 12.39
N PRO A 58 -10.82 13.33 13.02
CA PRO A 58 -12.00 13.99 13.56
C PRO A 58 -11.58 15.01 14.63
N GLU A 59 -12.20 16.20 14.60
CA GLU A 59 -11.97 17.22 15.62
C GLU A 59 -12.35 16.69 17.02
N PRO A 60 -11.59 17.07 18.06
CA PRO A 60 -11.89 16.67 19.43
C PRO A 60 -13.27 17.21 19.86
N GLU A 61 -14.06 16.35 20.51
CA GLU A 61 -15.35 16.77 21.06
C GLU A 61 -15.17 17.87 22.12
N PRO A 62 -16.10 18.85 22.19
CA PRO A 62 -16.07 19.88 23.22
C PRO A 62 -16.18 19.27 24.62
N GLU A 63 -15.37 19.78 25.56
CA GLU A 63 -15.42 19.32 26.94
C GLU A 63 -16.80 19.60 27.58
N PRO A 64 -17.30 18.71 28.44
CA PRO A 64 -18.56 18.90 29.15
C PRO A 64 -18.48 20.13 30.05
N GLU A 65 -19.57 20.92 30.08
CA GLU A 65 -19.67 22.06 30.98
C GLU A 65 -19.59 21.63 32.47
N PRO A 66 -18.96 22.44 33.33
CA PRO A 66 -18.87 22.15 34.75
C PRO A 66 -20.26 22.11 35.40
N GLU A 67 -20.48 21.11 36.27
CA GLU A 67 -21.73 20.98 36.99
C GLU A 67 -21.98 22.18 37.93
N PRO A 68 -23.25 22.60 38.10
CA PRO A 68 -23.61 23.67 39.01
C PRO A 68 -23.25 23.33 40.45
N GLN A 69 -22.66 24.29 41.18
CA GLN A 69 -22.35 24.11 42.59
C GLN A 69 -23.62 23.99 43.44
N PRO A 70 -23.60 23.19 44.52
CA PRO A 70 -24.72 23.06 45.43
C PRO A 70 -25.04 24.39 46.11
N GLU A 71 -26.34 24.67 46.28
CA GLU A 71 -26.80 25.84 47.03
C GLU A 71 -26.38 25.76 48.51
N PRO A 72 -26.08 26.91 49.14
CA PRO A 72 -25.73 26.96 50.55
C PRO A 72 -26.89 26.48 51.43
N GLU A 73 -26.58 25.64 52.42
CA GLU A 73 -27.58 25.16 53.37
C GLU A 73 -28.16 26.30 54.21
N PRO A 74 -29.47 26.22 54.56
CA PRO A 74 -30.11 27.21 55.41
C PRO A 74 -29.43 27.24 56.79
N GLN A 75 -29.14 28.45 57.28
CA GLN A 75 -28.59 28.62 58.62
C GLN A 75 -29.63 28.24 59.68
N PRO A 76 -29.22 27.62 60.80
CA PRO A 76 -30.12 27.29 61.89
C PRO A 76 -30.75 28.55 62.48
N GLU A 77 -32.06 28.50 62.71
CA GLU A 77 -32.76 29.55 63.44
C GLU A 77 -32.31 29.56 64.91
N PRO A 78 -32.12 30.74 65.51
CA PRO A 78 -31.79 30.85 66.93
C PRO A 78 -32.98 30.38 67.79
N GLU A 79 -32.73 29.41 68.67
CA GLU A 79 -33.66 29.01 69.73
C GLU A 79 -33.64 30.03 70.87
N ASP A 80 -34.82 30.50 71.30
CA ASP A 80 -35.06 31.37 72.46
C ASP A 80 -35.40 30.54 73.71
#